data_AF-A0A7H8NAT3-F1
#
_entry.id   AF-A0A7H8NAT3-F1
#
_cell.length_a   1.000
_cell.length_b   1.000
_cell.length_c   1.000
_cell.angle_alpha   90.00
_cell.angle_beta   90.00
_cell.angle_gamma   90.00
#
_symmetry.space_group_name_H-M   'P 1'
#
loop_
_entity.id
_entity.type
_entity.pdbx_description
1 polymer ?
#
loop_
_entity_poly.entity_id
_entity_poly.type
_entity_poly.pdbx_seq_one_letter_code
_entity_poly.pdbx_strand_id
1 'polypeptide(L)'
;MDILLAIVLFLVEVGRLAVDAVLGVGLDVWAAQGEETHIAAAERAYLGRLRTHLTVALCAVVLAAVFRARRTAYAHVWVALVIGVLLLNERDL
;
A
#
# COMPACT_ATOMS: atom_id res chain seq x y z
N MET A 1 -6.11 -3.34 11.69
CA MET A 1 -4.84 -3.05 11.00
C MET A 1 -4.08 -2.01 11.80
N ASP A 2 -3.04 -2.47 12.49
CA ASP A 2 -2.05 -1.65 13.16
C ASP A 2 -1.27 -0.83 12.10
N ILE A 3 -1.06 0.46 12.35
CA ILE A 3 -0.36 1.37 11.44
C ILE A 3 1.10 0.92 11.26
N LEU A 4 1.72 0.40 12.32
CA LEU A 4 3.08 -0.14 12.28
C LEU A 4 3.18 -1.30 11.29
N LEU A 5 2.21 -2.22 11.31
CA LEU A 5 2.19 -3.35 10.37
C LEU A 5 2.05 -2.86 8.92
N ALA A 6 1.21 -1.85 8.67
CA ALA A 6 1.04 -1.28 7.33
C ALA A 6 2.33 -0.60 6.85
N ILE A 7 3.03 0.12 7.73
CA ILE A 7 4.32 0.76 7.43
C ILE A 7 5.39 -0.30 7.11
N VAL A 8 5.48 -1.37 7.91
CA VAL A 8 6.44 -2.46 7.67
C VAL A 8 6.18 -3.15 6.34
N LEU A 9 4.92 -3.49 6.04
CA LEU A 9 4.55 -4.09 4.76
C LEU A 9 4.87 -3.18 3.57
N PHE A 10 4.62 -1.87 3.71
CA PHE A 10 4.97 -0.89 2.69
C PHE A 10 6.49 -0.82 2.46
N LEU A 11 7.29 -0.77 3.53
CA LEU A 11 8.75 -0.78 3.47
C LEU A 11 9.30 -2.05 2.79
N VAL A 12 8.75 -3.22 3.14
CA VAL A 12 9.11 -4.49 2.52
C VAL A 12 8.82 -4.48 1.02
N GLU A 13 7.65 -3.97 0.61
CA GLU A 13 7.27 -3.90 -0.80
C GLU A 13 8.18 -2.95 -1.60
N VAL A 14 8.47 -1.77 -1.05
CA VAL A 14 9.40 -0.81 -1.66
C VAL A 14 10.81 -1.40 -1.76
N GLY A 15 11.27 -2.10 -0.72
CA GLY A 15 12.56 -2.79 -0.74
C GLY A 15 12.61 -3.88 -1.81
N ARG A 16 11.55 -4.70 -1.93
CA ARG A 16 11.44 -5.74 -2.96
C ARG A 16 11.50 -5.14 -4.36
N LEU A 17 10.79 -4.04 -4.59
CA LEU A 17 10.79 -3.30 -5.86
C LEU A 17 12.17 -2.74 -6.20
N ALA A 18 12.85 -2.13 -5.23
CA ALA A 18 14.20 -1.61 -5.45
C ALA A 18 15.19 -2.72 -5.81
N VAL A 19 15.09 -3.88 -5.14
CA VAL A 19 15.92 -5.05 -5.47
C VAL A 19 15.60 -5.59 -6.85
N ASP A 20 14.33 -5.70 -7.22
CA ASP A 20 13.89 -6.17 -8.55
C ASP A 20 14.33 -5.20 -9.67
N ALA A 21 14.33 -3.90 -9.39
CA ALA A 21 14.83 -2.88 -10.30
C ALA A 21 16.35 -2.99 -10.52
N VAL A 22 17.13 -3.16 -9.45
CA VAL A 22 18.59 -3.20 -9.56
C VAL A 22 19.07 -4.54 -10.09
N LEU A 23 18.55 -5.65 -9.55
CA LEU A 23 19.01 -6.99 -9.91
C LEU A 23 18.27 -7.55 -11.13
N GLY A 24 16.95 -7.39 -11.22
CA GLY A 24 16.16 -7.93 -12.33
C GLY A 24 16.47 -7.23 -13.64
N VAL A 25 16.42 -5.89 -13.66
CA VAL A 25 16.77 -5.11 -14.87
C VAL A 25 18.25 -5.22 -15.18
N GLY A 26 19.12 -5.21 -14.16
CA GLY A 26 20.56 -5.37 -14.36
C GLY A 26 20.93 -6.69 -15.04
N LEU A 27 20.28 -7.80 -14.65
CA LEU A 27 20.46 -9.10 -15.29
C LEU A 27 19.89 -9.14 -16.71
N ASP A 28 18.70 -8.59 -16.93
CA ASP A 28 18.08 -8.55 -18.26
C ASP A 28 18.92 -7.71 -19.26
N VAL A 29 19.51 -6.59 -18.80
CA VAL A 29 20.41 -5.74 -19.59
C VAL A 29 21.77 -6.40 -19.83
N TRP A 30 22.33 -7.07 -18.81
CA TRP A 30 23.59 -7.81 -18.95
C TRP A 30 23.45 -8.97 -19.94
N ALA A 31 22.31 -9.66 -19.92
CA ALA A 31 21.99 -10.72 -20.87
C ALA A 31 21.81 -10.21 -22.31
N ALA A 32 21.39 -8.94 -22.49
CA ALA A 32 21.24 -8.32 -23.81
C ALA A 32 22.57 -7.99 -24.51
N GLN A 33 23.73 -8.12 -23.83
CA GLN A 33 25.09 -7.90 -24.37
C GLN A 33 25.29 -6.60 -25.19
N GLY A 34 24.49 -5.55 -24.94
CA GLY A 34 24.59 -4.28 -25.67
C GLY A 34 23.73 -4.18 -26.94
N GLU A 35 22.95 -5.20 -27.28
CA GLU A 35 22.01 -5.16 -28.40
C GLU A 35 20.80 -4.27 -28.04
N GLU A 36 20.71 -3.08 -28.64
CA GLU A 36 19.71 -2.04 -28.31
C GLU A 36 18.26 -2.56 -28.39
N THR A 37 17.96 -3.45 -29.34
CA THR A 37 16.61 -4.02 -29.50
C THR A 37 16.21 -4.93 -28.33
N HIS A 38 17.16 -5.66 -27.76
CA HIS A 38 16.94 -6.48 -26.56
C HIS A 38 16.89 -5.64 -25.29
N ILE A 39 17.68 -4.56 -25.20
CA ILE A 39 17.63 -3.61 -24.08
C ILE A 39 16.25 -2.93 -24.02
N ALA A 40 15.72 -2.47 -25.16
CA ALA A 40 14.39 -1.86 -25.24
C ALA A 40 13.24 -2.85 -24.93
N ALA A 41 13.45 -4.16 -25.15
CA ALA A 41 12.51 -5.20 -24.77
C ALA A 41 12.56 -5.49 -23.26
N ALA A 42 13.76 -5.53 -22.67
CA ALA A 42 13.98 -5.67 -21.23
C ALA A 42 13.36 -4.49 -20.45
N GLU A 43 13.55 -3.26 -20.93
CA GLU A 43 12.97 -2.06 -20.32
C GLU A 43 11.43 -2.08 -20.37
N ARG A 44 10.85 -2.52 -21.50
CA ARG A 44 9.40 -2.71 -21.62
C ARG A 44 8.85 -3.79 -20.69
N ALA A 45 9.56 -4.91 -20.54
CA ALA A 45 9.18 -5.96 -19.60
C ALA A 45 9.23 -5.45 -18.14
N TYR A 46 10.25 -4.66 -17.80
CA TYR A 46 10.36 -4.02 -16.50
C TYR A 46 9.23 -3.02 -16.24
N LEU A 47 8.90 -2.14 -17.18
CA LEU A 47 7.77 -1.21 -17.07
C LEU A 47 6.43 -1.95 -16.88
N GLY A 48 6.26 -3.11 -17.52
CA GLY A 48 5.10 -3.98 -17.32
C GLY A 48 5.02 -4.56 -15.90
N ARG A 49 6.14 -5.05 -15.37
CA ARG A 49 6.24 -5.54 -13.98
C ARG A 49 5.99 -4.41 -12.98
N LEU A 50 6.63 -3.26 -13.16
CA LEU A 50 6.48 -2.08 -12.32
C LEU A 50 5.03 -1.58 -12.29
N ARG A 51 4.34 -1.54 -13.44
CA ARG A 51 2.93 -1.14 -13.53
C ARG A 51 2.01 -2.09 -12.77
N THR A 52 2.26 -3.40 -12.86
CA THR A 52 1.50 -4.41 -12.13
C THR A 52 1.68 -4.22 -10.62
N HIS A 53 2.93 -4.01 -10.19
CA HIS A 53 3.27 -3.72 -8.80
C HIS A 53 2.62 -2.45 -8.26
N LEU A 54 2.68 -1.35 -9.00
CA LEU A 54 2.03 -0.08 -8.62
C LEU A 54 0.51 -0.24 -8.51
N THR A 55 -0.10 -1.04 -9.38
CA THR A 55 -1.54 -1.32 -9.33
C THR A 55 -1.91 -2.08 -8.06
N VAL A 56 -1.15 -3.11 -7.70
CA VAL A 56 -1.36 -3.87 -6.46
C VAL A 56 -1.16 -2.99 -5.22
N ALA A 57 -0.10 -2.18 -5.20
CA ALA A 57 0.16 -1.24 -4.11
C ALA A 57 -0.98 -0.21 -3.96
N LEU A 58 -1.48 0.33 -5.07
CA LEU A 58 -2.62 1.26 -5.05
C LEU A 58 -3.87 0.58 -4.49
N CYS A 59 -4.18 -0.64 -4.93
CA CYS A 59 -5.30 -1.42 -4.38
C CYS A 59 -5.16 -1.62 -2.87
N ALA A 60 -3.97 -1.96 -2.39
CA ALA A 60 -3.70 -2.13 -0.96
C ALA A 60 -3.90 -0.82 -0.16
N VAL A 61 -3.43 0.31 -0.69
CA VAL A 61 -3.62 1.64 -0.09
C VAL A 61 -5.11 2.01 -0.02
N VAL A 62 -5.85 1.81 -1.11
CA VAL A 62 -7.30 2.05 -1.15
C VAL A 62 -8.02 1.19 -0.13
N LEU A 63 -7.68 -0.10 -0.07
CA LEU A 63 -8.28 -1.03 0.87
C LEU A 63 -7.99 -0.62 2.33
N ALA A 64 -6.74 -0.24 2.62
CA ALA A 64 -6.34 0.28 3.93
C ALA A 64 -7.11 1.56 4.30
N ALA A 65 -7.32 2.48 3.35
CA ALA A 65 -8.09 3.70 3.56
C ALA A 65 -9.57 3.40 3.86
N VAL A 66 -10.19 2.49 3.10
CA VAL A 66 -11.58 2.05 3.34
C VAL A 66 -11.74 1.41 4.71
N PHE A 67 -10.84 0.49 5.08
CA PHE A 67 -10.87 -0.13 6.41
C PHE A 67 -10.57 0.87 7.53
N ARG A 68 -9.75 1.90 7.29
CA ARG A 68 -9.52 3.00 8.24
C ARG A 68 -10.78 3.83 8.43
N ALA A 69 -11.44 4.23 7.35
CA ALA A 69 -12.68 5.02 7.38
C ALA A 69 -13.79 4.31 8.17
N ARG A 70 -13.96 3.01 7.97
CA ARG A 70 -14.92 2.21 8.73
C ARG A 70 -14.59 2.14 10.22
N ARG A 71 -13.30 1.99 10.57
CA ARG A 71 -12.87 1.95 11.97
C ARG A 71 -13.04 3.30 12.67
N THR A 72 -12.76 4.41 11.98
CA THR A 72 -13.01 5.77 12.51
C THR A 72 -14.49 6.06 12.68
N ALA A 73 -15.35 5.54 11.78
CA ALA A 73 -16.80 5.67 11.91
C ALA A 73 -17.34 4.95 13.15
N TYR A 74 -16.92 3.70 13.39
CA TYR A 74 -17.30 2.98 14.61
C TYR A 74 -16.85 3.70 15.89
N ALA A 75 -15.64 4.29 15.89
CA ALA A 75 -15.18 5.08 17.03
C ALA A 75 -16.07 6.30 17.31
N HIS A 76 -16.52 7.01 16.26
CA HIS A 76 -17.43 8.14 16.43
C HIS A 76 -18.80 7.73 16.95
N VAL A 77 -19.34 6.59 16.49
CA VAL A 77 -20.60 6.04 17.00
C VAL A 77 -20.49 5.69 18.48
N TRP A 78 -19.40 5.05 18.90
CA TRP A 78 -19.14 4.76 20.31
C TRP A 78 -19.05 6.03 21.16
N VAL A 79 -18.31 7.05 20.68
CA VAL A 79 -18.21 8.34 21.37
C VAL A 79 -19.58 9.02 21.49
N ALA A 80 -20.37 9.03 20.42
CA ALA A 80 -21.72 9.59 20.44
C ALA A 80 -22.65 8.85 21.41
N LEU A 81 -22.54 7.52 21.48
CA LEU A 81 -23.30 6.71 22.43
C LEU A 81 -22.94 7.05 23.89
N VAL A 82 -21.64 7.15 24.20
CA VAL A 82 -21.15 7.52 25.54
C VAL A 82 -21.63 8.91 25.93
N ILE A 83 -21.51 9.89 25.04
CA ILE A 83 -22.00 11.25 25.27
C ILE A 83 -23.51 11.25 25.49
N GLY A 84 -24.27 10.50 24.69
CA GLY A 84 -25.72 10.36 24.86
C GLY A 84 -26.11 9.78 26.23
N VAL A 85 -25.40 8.75 26.70
CA VAL A 85 -25.62 8.16 28.03
C VAL A 85 -25.28 9.16 29.14
N LEU A 86 -24.17 9.89 29.01
CA LEU A 86 -23.78 10.91 29.99
C LEU A 86 -24.85 12.00 30.11
N LEU A 87 -25.36 12.48 28.98
CA LEU A 87 -26.40 13.51 28.92
C LEU A 87 -27.75 13.05 29.47
N LEU A 88 -28.07 11.75 29.39
CA LEU A 88 -29.26 11.18 30.03
C LEU A 88 -29.07 11.11 31.55
N ASN A 89 -27.91 10.64 32.01
CA ASN A 89 -27.60 10.51 33.43
C ASN A 89 -27.54 11.87 34.16
N GLU A 90 -27.15 12.94 33.47
CA GLU A 90 -27.19 14.32 33.99
C GLU A 90 -28.61 14.92 34.07
N ARG A 91 -29.60 14.36 33.36
CA ARG A 91 -31.01 14.83 33.41
C ARG A 91 -31.84 14.17 34.52
N ASP A 92 -31.36 13.05 35.06
CA ASP A 92 -32.02 12.28 36.11
C ASP A 92 -31.52 12.66 37.53
N LEU A 93 -30.71 13.71 37.64
CA LEU A 93 -30.18 14.34 38.87
C LEU A 93 -30.82 15.70 39.11
#